data_AF-A0A841TA96-F1
#
_entry.id   AF-A0A841TA96-F1
#
_cell.length_a   1.000
_cell.length_b   1.000
_cell.length_c   1.000
_cell.angle_alpha   90.00
_cell.angle_beta   90.00
_cell.angle_gamma   90.00
#
_symmetry.space_group_name_H-M   'P 1'
#
loop_
_entity.id
_entity.type
_entity.pdbx_description
1 polymer ?
#
loop_
_entity_poly.entity_id
_entity_poly.type
_entity_poly.pdbx_seq_one_letter_code
_entity_poly.pdbx_strand_id
1 'polypeptide(L)'
;MDVAVNLYEHFEPHRDILFFKVGAHGLISFHGRNYNIKKRLSAEQRALLTEDPAFFRLASDCYVNVDKITEIASDQLIFGDRSSTSKCLPVSKRKQQLIKQRMQERSQFAARV
;
A
#
# COMPACT_ATOMS: atom_id res chain seq x y z
N MET A 1 11.18 4.28 -19.65
CA MET A 1 11.45 5.47 -18.83
C MET A 1 10.29 5.61 -17.85
N ASP A 2 10.53 5.30 -16.59
CA ASP A 2 9.51 5.21 -15.55
C ASP A 2 8.90 6.58 -15.23
N VAL A 3 7.71 6.84 -15.78
CA VAL A 3 6.90 8.02 -15.48
C VAL A 3 6.62 8.11 -13.97
N ALA A 4 6.54 6.97 -13.27
CA ALA A 4 6.30 6.90 -11.83
C ALA A 4 7.39 7.55 -10.96
N VAL A 5 8.67 7.48 -11.38
CA VAL A 5 9.78 8.09 -10.64
C VAL A 5 9.65 9.62 -10.64
N ASN A 6 9.08 10.18 -11.70
CA ASN A 6 8.92 11.63 -11.86
C ASN A 6 7.75 12.20 -11.02
N LEU A 7 6.75 11.39 -10.67
CA LEU A 7 5.60 11.84 -9.87
C LEU A 7 5.94 12.06 -8.39
N TYR A 8 6.80 11.22 -7.83
CA TYR A 8 7.05 11.16 -6.40
C TYR A 8 8.41 11.72 -5.98
N GLU A 9 9.30 12.01 -6.94
CA GLU A 9 10.62 12.70 -6.87
C GLU A 9 11.65 12.14 -5.88
N HIS A 10 11.23 11.52 -4.78
CA HIS A 10 12.08 11.08 -3.67
C HIS A 10 11.79 9.66 -3.18
N PHE A 11 10.76 9.00 -3.70
CA PHE A 11 10.43 7.62 -3.35
C PHE A 11 9.62 6.96 -4.46
N GLU A 12 9.63 5.64 -4.49
CA GLU A 12 8.83 4.84 -5.40
C GLU A 12 7.72 4.12 -4.60
N PRO A 13 6.43 4.41 -4.82
CA PRO A 13 5.35 3.87 -3.99
C PRO A 13 5.33 2.33 -3.90
N HIS A 14 5.59 1.65 -5.02
CA HIS A 14 5.58 0.18 -5.08
C HIS A 14 6.70 -0.42 -4.23
N ARG A 15 7.87 0.20 -4.25
CA ARG A 15 9.06 -0.31 -3.59
C ARG A 15 9.14 0.10 -2.13
N ASP A 16 8.85 1.36 -1.84
CA ASP A 16 9.26 1.98 -0.58
C ASP A 16 8.09 2.18 0.41
N ILE A 17 6.83 2.09 -0.05
CA ILE A 17 5.65 2.37 0.75
C ILE A 17 4.86 1.11 1.11
N LEU A 18 4.50 0.99 2.39
CA LEU A 18 3.69 -0.10 2.94
C LEU A 18 2.19 0.16 2.76
N PHE A 19 1.77 1.38 3.06
CA PHE A 19 0.40 1.84 2.88
C PHE A 19 0.37 3.37 2.79
N PHE A 20 -0.72 3.93 2.28
CA PHE A 20 -0.95 5.37 2.30
C PHE A 20 -2.37 5.70 2.73
N LYS A 21 -2.53 6.93 3.23
CA LYS A 21 -3.83 7.50 3.59
C LYS A 21 -4.14 8.75 2.80
N VAL A 22 -5.35 8.82 2.28
CA VAL A 22 -5.90 9.97 1.56
C VAL A 22 -6.54 10.92 2.55
N GLY A 23 -5.91 12.08 2.78
CA GLY A 23 -6.44 13.16 3.60
C GLY A 23 -7.20 14.21 2.79
N ALA A 24 -7.55 15.30 3.47
CA ALA A 24 -8.24 16.42 2.85
C ALA A 24 -7.40 17.13 1.78
N HIS A 25 -8.07 17.78 0.82
CA HIS A 25 -7.46 18.64 -0.20
C HIS A 25 -6.30 18.00 -0.98
N GLY A 26 -6.38 16.68 -1.20
CA GLY A 26 -5.37 15.92 -1.95
C GLY A 26 -4.06 15.65 -1.21
N LEU A 27 -4.00 15.89 0.10
CA LEU A 27 -2.86 15.50 0.91
C LEU A 27 -2.83 13.99 1.10
N ILE A 28 -1.76 13.34 0.65
CA ILE A 28 -1.53 11.91 0.85
C ILE A 28 -0.43 11.73 1.89
N SER A 29 -0.68 10.87 2.89
CA SER A 29 0.33 10.44 3.86
C SER A 29 0.80 9.04 3.49
N PHE A 30 2.02 8.93 3.00
CA PHE A 30 2.68 7.68 2.66
C PHE A 30 3.44 7.15 3.88
N HIS A 31 3.26 5.88 4.19
CA HIS A 31 3.89 5.21 5.32
C HIS A 31 4.88 4.16 4.80
N GLY A 32 6.17 4.49 4.85
CA GLY A 32 7.25 3.55 4.59
C GLY A 32 7.59 2.72 5.83
N ARG A 33 8.67 1.92 5.78
CA ARG A 33 9.10 1.08 6.92
C ARG A 33 9.43 1.92 8.15
N ASN A 34 10.36 2.88 8.00
CA ASN A 34 10.91 3.67 9.11
C ASN A 34 10.65 5.18 8.97
N TYR A 35 9.78 5.57 8.05
CA TYR A 35 9.50 6.98 7.78
C TYR A 35 8.06 7.16 7.29
N ASN A 36 7.59 8.41 7.31
CA ASN A 36 6.34 8.82 6.66
C ASN A 36 6.61 10.07 5.82
N ILE A 37 6.02 10.15 4.63
CA ILE A 37 6.11 11.33 3.75
C ILE A 37 4.70 11.84 3.51
N LYS A 38 4.52 13.16 3.55
CA LYS A 38 3.28 13.80 3.13
C LYS A 38 3.52 14.50 1.80
N LYS A 39 2.72 14.18 0.78
CA LYS A 39 2.76 14.85 -0.53
C LYS A 39 1.34 15.21 -0.95
N ARG A 40 1.16 16.42 -1.45
CA ARG A 40 -0.10 16.81 -2.08
C ARG A 40 -0.08 16.34 -3.52
N LEU A 41 -1.11 15.61 -3.93
CA LEU A 41 -1.28 15.13 -5.29
C LEU A 41 -2.44 15.85 -5.97
N SER A 42 -2.32 16.06 -7.28
CA SER A 42 -3.46 16.47 -8.10
C SER A 42 -4.54 15.38 -8.08
N ALA A 43 -5.74 15.71 -8.57
CA ALA A 43 -6.83 14.73 -8.68
C ALA A 43 -6.45 13.55 -9.57
N GLU A 44 -5.79 13.81 -10.71
CA GLU A 44 -5.33 12.80 -11.66
C GLU A 44 -4.27 11.88 -11.04
N GLN A 45 -3.25 12.46 -10.41
CA GLN A 45 -2.19 11.69 -9.76
C GLN A 45 -2.73 10.80 -8.64
N ARG A 46 -3.70 11.32 -7.87
CA ARG A 46 -4.37 10.54 -6.83
C ARG A 46 -5.20 9.40 -7.44
N ALA A 47 -5.93 9.65 -8.52
CA ALA A 47 -6.73 8.63 -9.19
C ALA A 47 -5.82 7.47 -9.65
N LEU A 48 -4.73 7.78 -10.37
CA LEU A 48 -3.72 6.81 -10.79
C LEU A 48 -3.19 5.98 -9.61
N LEU A 49 -2.86 6.63 -8.49
CA LEU A 49 -2.37 5.93 -7.30
C LEU A 49 -3.43 5.02 -6.65
N THR A 50 -4.70 5.45 -6.60
CA THR A 50 -5.78 4.69 -5.94
C THR A 50 -6.39 3.59 -6.79
N GLU A 51 -6.23 3.67 -8.11
CA GLU A 51 -6.68 2.67 -9.09
C GLU A 51 -5.61 1.62 -9.39
N ASP A 52 -4.38 1.87 -8.95
CA ASP A 52 -3.25 0.97 -9.11
C ASP A 52 -3.54 -0.39 -8.42
N PRO A 53 -3.45 -1.51 -9.18
CA PRO A 53 -3.80 -2.83 -8.67
C PRO A 53 -2.89 -3.31 -7.54
N ALA A 54 -1.73 -2.69 -7.35
CA ALA A 54 -0.84 -3.00 -6.25
C ALA A 54 -1.38 -2.56 -4.89
N PHE A 55 -2.28 -1.58 -4.88
CA PHE A 55 -2.83 -1.00 -3.68
C PHE A 55 -4.28 -1.42 -3.47
N PHE A 56 -4.53 -2.10 -2.36
CA PHE A 56 -5.87 -2.53 -1.98
C PHE A 56 -6.52 -1.50 -1.05
N ARG A 57 -7.74 -1.07 -1.37
CA ARG A 57 -8.53 -0.17 -0.52
C ARG A 57 -9.02 -0.88 0.75
N LEU A 58 -8.30 -0.69 1.85
CA LEU A 58 -8.62 -1.27 3.16
C LEU A 58 -9.81 -0.55 3.81
N ALA A 59 -9.80 0.78 3.79
CA ALA A 59 -10.83 1.66 4.32
C ALA A 59 -11.17 2.79 3.33
N SER A 60 -12.07 3.70 3.69
CA SER A 60 -12.45 4.83 2.81
C SER A 60 -11.25 5.70 2.43
N ASP A 61 -10.29 5.87 3.34
CA ASP A 61 -9.10 6.70 3.19
C ASP A 61 -7.79 5.90 3.13
N CYS A 62 -7.80 4.60 3.42
CA CYS A 62 -6.57 3.81 3.61
C CYS A 62 -6.38 2.76 2.52
N TYR A 63 -5.20 2.78 1.90
CA TYR A 63 -4.80 1.88 0.81
C TYR A 63 -3.50 1.18 1.17
N VAL A 64 -3.47 -0.15 1.08
CA VAL A 64 -2.34 -0.99 1.49
C VAL A 64 -1.64 -1.59 0.28
N ASN A 65 -0.32 -1.56 0.25
CA ASN A 65 0.46 -2.23 -0.77
C ASN A 65 0.44 -3.74 -0.50
N VAL A 66 -0.19 -4.51 -1.37
CA VAL A 66 -0.38 -5.95 -1.19
C VAL A 66 0.96 -6.69 -1.22
N ASP A 67 1.94 -6.22 -2.00
CA ASP A 67 3.26 -6.86 -2.12
C ASP A 67 4.11 -6.71 -0.86
N LYS A 68 3.72 -5.81 0.04
CA LYS A 68 4.46 -5.53 1.28
C LYS A 68 3.84 -6.19 2.50
N ILE A 69 2.70 -6.88 2.32
CA ILE A 69 2.08 -7.65 3.40
C ILE A 69 2.90 -8.92 3.60
N THR A 70 3.49 -9.04 4.78
CA THR A 70 4.27 -10.23 5.14
C THR A 70 3.37 -11.30 5.75
N GLU A 71 2.36 -10.90 6.52
CA GLU A 71 1.44 -11.83 7.17
C GLU A 71 0.08 -11.17 7.45
N ILE A 72 -0.96 -12.01 7.55
CA ILE A 72 -2.26 -11.64 8.09
C ILE A 72 -2.53 -12.54 9.31
N ALA A 73 -2.48 -11.96 10.51
CA ALA A 73 -2.65 -12.68 11.77
C ALA A 73 -3.37 -11.81 12.80
N SER A 74 -4.14 -12.43 13.70
CA SER A 74 -4.85 -11.73 14.80
C SER A 74 -5.63 -10.50 14.37
N ASP A 75 -6.31 -10.60 13.21
CA ASP A 75 -7.07 -9.52 12.58
C ASP A 75 -6.26 -8.26 12.23
N GLN A 76 -4.97 -8.46 11.95
CA GLN A 76 -4.04 -7.44 11.51
C GLN A 76 -3.30 -7.84 10.23
N LEU A 77 -3.04 -6.85 9.39
CA LEU A 77 -2.02 -6.89 8.35
C LEU A 77 -0.69 -6.53 8.98
N ILE A 78 0.31 -7.38 8.82
CA ILE A 78 1.66 -7.18 9.35
C ILE A 78 2.59 -6.88 8.19
N PHE A 79 3.35 -5.79 8.32
CA PHE A 79 4.34 -5.35 7.34
C PHE A 79 5.75 -5.49 7.91
N GLY A 80 6.65 -6.13 7.16
CA GLY A 80 8.06 -6.27 7.56
C GLY A 80 8.35 -7.55 8.34
N ASP A 81 9.39 -7.53 9.16
CA ASP A 81 10.03 -8.72 9.76
C ASP A 81 9.46 -9.15 11.12
N ARG A 82 8.25 -8.71 11.47
CA ARG A 82 7.60 -9.00 12.78
C ARG A 82 8.39 -8.51 14.00
N SER A 83 9.35 -7.61 13.80
CA SER A 83 9.98 -6.87 14.89
C SER A 83 8.96 -5.99 15.63
N SER A 84 9.27 -5.56 16.85
CA SER A 84 8.40 -4.67 17.64
C SER A 84 8.12 -3.32 16.97
N THR A 85 8.91 -2.94 15.97
CA THR A 85 8.75 -1.71 15.17
C THR A 85 7.97 -1.95 13.87
N SER A 86 7.55 -3.19 13.61
CA SER A 86 6.74 -3.52 12.44
C SER A 86 5.42 -2.75 12.48
N LYS A 87 5.09 -2.12 11.37
CA LYS A 87 3.79 -1.46 11.24
C LYS A 87 2.73 -2.53 11.06
N CYS A 88 1.61 -2.36 11.73
CA CYS A 88 0.44 -3.22 11.60
C CYS A 88 -0.80 -2.39 11.32
N LEU A 89 -1.76 -2.96 10.59
CA LEU A 89 -3.07 -2.33 10.36
C LEU A 89 -4.20 -3.31 10.69
N PRO A 90 -5.22 -2.89 11.45
CA PRO A 90 -6.37 -3.73 11.73
C PRO A 90 -7.16 -4.00 10.44
N VAL A 91 -7.72 -5.21 10.32
CA VAL A 91 -8.46 -5.64 9.13
C VAL A 91 -9.57 -6.63 9.49
N SER A 92 -10.77 -6.41 8.96
CA SER A 92 -11.89 -7.32 9.16
C SER A 92 -11.70 -8.66 8.43
N LYS A 93 -12.28 -9.74 8.95
CA LYS A 93 -12.22 -11.09 8.33
C LYS A 93 -12.59 -11.09 6.84
N ARG A 94 -13.64 -10.35 6.45
CA ARG A 94 -14.05 -10.21 5.05
C ARG A 94 -12.93 -9.59 4.20
N LYS A 95 -12.32 -8.50 4.68
CA LYS A 95 -11.22 -7.84 3.96
C LYS A 95 -9.97 -8.73 3.91
N GLN A 96 -9.70 -9.52 4.95
CA GLN A 96 -8.61 -10.51 4.94
C GLN A 96 -8.77 -11.52 3.80
N GLN A 97 -9.97 -12.08 3.60
CA GLN A 97 -10.22 -13.03 2.51
C GLN A 97 -9.92 -12.40 1.14
N LEU A 98 -10.43 -11.18 0.91
CA LEU A 98 -10.19 -10.46 -0.34
C LEU A 98 -8.71 -10.15 -0.57
N ILE A 99 -7.98 -9.75 0.49
CA ILE A 99 -6.55 -9.47 0.39
C ILE A 99 -5.77 -10.76 0.12
N LYS A 100 -6.09 -11.87 0.79
CA LYS A 100 -5.44 -13.17 0.54
C LYS A 100 -5.61 -13.62 -0.92
N GLN A 101 -6.80 -13.46 -1.49
CA GLN A 101 -7.03 -13.72 -2.91
C GLN A 101 -6.13 -12.83 -3.78
N ARG A 102 -6.07 -11.52 -3.50
CA ARG A 102 -5.17 -10.60 -4.24
C ARG A 102 -3.71 -10.99 -4.12
N MET A 103 -3.24 -11.40 -2.94
CA MET A 103 -1.87 -11.87 -2.74
C MET A 103 -1.57 -13.08 -3.64
N GLN A 104 -2.49 -14.05 -3.71
CA GLN A 104 -2.35 -15.24 -4.56
C GLN A 104 -2.29 -14.88 -6.04
N GLU A 105 -3.21 -14.03 -6.53
CA GLU A 105 -3.23 -13.56 -7.91
C GLU A 105 -1.90 -12.88 -8.30
N ARG A 106 -1.34 -12.07 -7.40
CA ARG A 106 -0.08 -11.37 -7.63
C ARG A 106 1.15 -12.28 -7.55
N SER A 107 1.19 -13.23 -6.62
CA SER A 107 2.26 -14.25 -6.59
C SER A 107 2.27 -15.09 -7.87
N GLN A 108 1.10 -15.45 -8.40
CA GLN A 108 0.99 -16.18 -9.66
C GLN A 108 1.43 -15.34 -10.86
N PHE A 109 1.12 -14.04 -10.88
CA PHE A 109 1.62 -13.15 -11.92
C PHE A 109 3.14 -13.03 -11.87
N ALA A 110 3.72 -12.78 -10.70
CA ALA A 110 5.17 -12.67 -10.52
C ALA A 110 5.93 -13.95 -10.89
N ALA A 111 5.34 -15.13 -10.72
CA ALA A 111 5.95 -16.41 -11.10
C ALA A 111 5.89 -16.70 -12.61
N ARG A 112 5.15 -15.91 -13.40
CA ARG A 112 4.96 -16.11 -14.86
C ARG A 112 5.75 -15.12 -15.72
N VAL A 113 6.41 -14.14 -15.08
CA VAL A 113 7.23 -13.10 -15.70
C VAL A 113 8.68 -13.35 -15.32
#